data_AF-A0A9D6PVH0-F1
#
_entry.id   AF-A0A9D6PVH0-F1
#
_cell.length_a   1.000
_cell.length_b   1.000
_cell.length_c   1.000
_cell.angle_alpha   90.00
_cell.angle_beta   90.00
_cell.angle_gamma   90.00
#
_symmetry.space_group_name_H-M   'P 1'
#
loop_
_entity.id
_entity.type
_entity.pdbx_description
1 polymer ?
#
loop_
_entity_poly.entity_id
_entity_poly.type
_entity_poly.pdbx_seq_one_letter_code
_entity_poly.pdbx_strand_id
1 'polypeptide(L)' 'MITCKQAHQMLSEGLDRKLSLGQRTRLKWHLRLCDACTNFNQQMQLLRMAMRRLTPDAATNQETER' A
#
# COMPACT_ATOMS: atom_id res chain seq x y z
N MET A 1 -10.67 -1.11 -15.55
CA MET A 1 -9.66 -0.20 -14.98
C MET A 1 -10.24 0.43 -13.73
N ILE A 2 -9.48 0.51 -12.64
CA ILE A 2 -9.86 1.30 -11.45
C ILE A 2 -9.37 2.74 -11.62
N THR A 3 -10.06 3.71 -11.04
CA THR A 3 -9.66 5.12 -11.11
C THR A 3 -8.59 5.43 -10.06
N CYS A 4 -7.84 6.52 -10.23
CA CYS A 4 -6.85 6.97 -9.23
C CYS A 4 -7.49 7.15 -7.85
N LYS A 5 -8.74 7.65 -7.79
CA LYS A 5 -9.51 7.76 -6.53
C LYS A 5 -9.72 6.40 -5.87
N GLN A 6 -10.12 5.39 -6.64
CA GLN A 6 -10.26 4.02 -6.13
C GLN A 6 -8.92 3.42 -5.71
N ALA A 7 -7.85 3.70 -6.45
CA ALA A 7 -6.50 3.25 -6.09
C ALA A 7 -6.03 3.87 -4.78
N HIS A 8 -6.23 5.17 -4.57
CA HIS A 8 -5.91 5.85 -3.31
C HIS A 8 -6.72 5.30 -2.15
N GLN A 9 -8.02 5.03 -2.37
CA GLN A 9 -8.87 4.42 -1.35
C GLN A 9 -8.39 3.01 -0.99
N MET A 10 -8.07 2.17 -1.97
CA MET A 10 -7.51 0.83 -1.72
C MET A 10 -6.14 0.90 -1.03
N LEU A 11 -5.30 1.87 -1.38
CA LEU A 11 -4.00 2.07 -0.72
C LEU A 11 -4.17 2.44 0.75
N SER A 12 -5.06 3.39 1.06
CA SER A 12 -5.39 3.75 2.44
C SER A 12 -5.96 2.55 3.19
N GLU A 13 -6.92 1.84 2.60
CA GLU A 13 -7.48 0.63 3.19
C GLU A 13 -6.42 -0.45 3.42
N GLY A 14 -5.42 -0.58 2.55
CA GLY A 14 -4.29 -1.50 2.70
C GLY A 14 -3.33 -1.14 3.84
N LEU A 15 -3.39 0.08 4.37
CA LEU A 15 -2.64 0.46 5.57
C LEU A 15 -3.34 -0.06 6.84
N ASP A 16 -4.66 0.05 6.90
CA ASP A 16 -5.48 -0.32 8.06
C ASP A 16 -5.91 -1.80 8.07
N ARG A 17 -6.29 -2.35 6.91
CA ARG A 17 -6.81 -3.72 6.75
C ARG A 17 -6.11 -4.49 5.64
N LYS A 18 -6.18 -5.82 5.70
CA LYS A 18 -5.71 -6.68 4.60
C LYS A 18 -6.69 -6.57 3.42
N LEU A 19 -6.20 -6.11 2.28
CA LEU A 19 -6.95 -6.13 1.01
C LEU A 19 -7.15 -7.56 0.53
N SER A 20 -8.27 -7.81 -0.17
CA SER A 20 -8.47 -9.09 -0.86
C SER A 20 -7.44 -9.27 -1.99
N LEU A 21 -7.03 -10.51 -2.28
CA LEU A 21 -6.07 -10.84 -3.34
C LEU A 21 -6.46 -10.21 -4.69
N GLY A 22 -7.76 -10.18 -5.02
CA GLY A 22 -8.27 -9.55 -6.25
C GLY A 22 -8.16 -8.02 -6.28
N GLN A 23 -8.24 -7.36 -5.11
CA GLN A 23 -8.03 -5.91 -5.02
C GLN A 23 -6.54 -5.57 -5.14
N ARG A 24 -5.68 -6.37 -4.50
CA ARG A 24 -4.22 -6.25 -4.59
C ARG A 24 -3.72 -6.35 -6.03
N THR A 25 -4.19 -7.34 -6.79
CA THR A 25 -3.75 -7.52 -8.19
C THR A 25 -4.19 -6.35 -9.07
N ARG A 26 -5.45 -5.91 -8.95
CA ARG A 26 -5.97 -4.73 -9.66
C ARG A 26 -5.20 -3.46 -9.33
N LEU A 27 -4.89 -3.24 -8.05
CA LEU A 27 -4.10 -2.09 -7.59
C LEU A 27 -2.68 -2.14 -8.15
N LYS A 28 -2.02 -3.30 -8.11
CA LYS A 28 -0.67 -3.51 -8.66
C LYS A 28 -0.62 -3.25 -10.17
N TRP A 29 -1.65 -3.64 -10.91
CA TRP A 29 -1.79 -3.30 -12.32
C TRP A 29 -1.94 -1.79 -12.54
N HIS A 30 -2.76 -1.11 -11.75
CA HIS A 30 -2.93 0.34 -11.87
C HIS A 30 -1.63 1.12 -11.57
N LEU A 31 -0.90 0.71 -10.52
CA LEU A 31 0.38 1.33 -10.15
C LEU A 31 1.41 1.22 -11.29
N ARG A 32 1.44 0.11 -12.03
CA ARG A 32 2.33 -0.02 -13.20
C ARG A 32 2.02 0.95 -14.35
N LEU A 33 0.79 1.46 -14.43
CA LEU A 33 0.37 2.37 -15.50
C LEU A 33 0.30 3.83 -15.05
N CYS A 34 0.32 4.10 -13.74
CA CYS A 34 0.13 5.44 -13.20
C CYS A 34 1.24 5.78 -12.19
N ASP A 35 2.17 6.63 -12.63
CA ASP A 35 3.30 7.07 -11.82
C ASP A 35 2.86 7.88 -10.59
N ALA A 36 1.79 8.67 -10.72
CA ALA A 36 1.24 9.45 -9.60
C ALA A 36 0.80 8.55 -8.44
N CYS A 37 0.07 7.47 -8.75
CA CYS A 37 -0.36 6.50 -7.73
C CYS A 37 0.83 5.71 -7.17
N THR A 38 1.85 5.41 -8.00
CA THR A 38 3.08 4.74 -7.56
C THR A 38 3.86 5.59 -6.57
N ASN A 39 4.04 6.87 -6.86
CA ASN A 39 4.70 7.81 -5.95
C ASN A 39 3.91 7.95 -4.64
N PHE A 40 2.58 8.05 -4.70
CA PHE A 40 1.74 8.09 -3.50
C PHE A 40 1.88 6.82 -2.64
N ASN A 41 1.90 5.64 -3.25
CA ASN A 41 2.15 4.38 -2.53
C ASN A 41 3.53 4.38 -1.85
N GLN A 42 4.58 4.87 -2.52
CA GLN A 42 5.91 4.97 -1.92
C GLN A 42 5.92 5.91 -0.70
N GLN A 43 5.26 7.07 -0.79
CA GLN A 43 5.14 8.01 0.33
C GLN A 43 4.44 7.38 1.55
N MET A 44 3.35 6.63 1.32
CA MET A 44 2.66 5.94 2.42
C MET A 44 3.51 4.83 3.04
N GLN A 45 4.29 4.09 2.24
CA GLN A 45 5.22 3.10 2.78
C GLN A 45 6.34 3.74 3.60
N LEU A 46 6.89 4.88 3.15
CA LEU A 46 7.88 5.64 3.90
C LEU A 46 7.33 6.11 5.24
N LEU A 47 6.10 6.66 5.25
CA LEU A 47 5.43 7.06 6.48
C LEU A 47 5.24 5.88 7.43
N ARG A 48 4.79 4.73 6.91
CA ARG A 48 4.63 3.49 7.69
C ARG A 48 5.95 3.01 8.27
N MET A 49 7.04 3.05 7.50
CA MET A 49 8.38 2.68 7.98
C MET A 49 8.87 3.63 9.07
N ALA A 50 8.67 4.94 8.91
CA ALA A 50 9.03 5.93 9.92
C ALA A 50 8.26 5.71 11.23
N MET A 51 6.94 5.53 11.16
CA MET A 51 6.10 5.23 12.34
C MET A 51 6.55 3.97 13.07
N ARG A 52 6.89 2.90 12.33
CA ARG A 52 7.42 1.66 12.90
C ARG A 52 8.76 1.84 13.62
N ARG A 53 9.62 2.75 13.18
CA ARG A 53 10.88 3.05 13.88
C ARG A 53 10.66 3.80 15.18
N LEU A 54 9.57 4.56 15.28
CA LEU A 54 9.18 5.30 16.47
C LEU A 54 8.47 4.41 17.51
N THR A 55 7.94 3.26 17.11
CA THR A 55 7.30 2.29 18.01
C THR A 55 8.18 1.03 18.10
N PRO A 56 8.97 0.84 19.17
CA PRO A 56 9.94 -0.26 19.26
C PRO A 56 9.35 -1.69 19.27
N ASP A 57 8.02 -1.89 19.18
CA ASP A 57 7.39 -3.22 19.36
C ASP A 57 6.29 -3.60 18.33
N ALA A 58 6.04 -2.84 17.26
CA ALA A 58 4.83 -3.04 16.44
C ALA A 58 5.03 -3.66 15.03
N ALA A 59 6.22 -4.16 14.67
CA ALA A 59 6.54 -4.42 13.25
C ALA A 59 7.24 -5.74 12.90
N THR A 60 6.94 -6.83 13.61
CA THR A 60 7.13 -8.17 13.02
C THR A 60 5.87 -8.53 12.24
N ASN A 61 6.00 -8.86 10.96
CA ASN A 61 4.99 -9.45 10.03
C ASN A 61 4.63 -8.65 8.78
N GLN A 62 5.60 -8.17 7.99
CA GLN A 62 5.38 -7.87 6.57
C GLN A 62 6.52 -8.31 5.64
N GLU A 63 7.15 -9.44 5.94
CA GLU A 63 8.09 -10.10 5.03
C GLU A 63 7.71 -11.58 4.84
N THR A 64 6.58 -11.86 4.20
CA THR A 64 6.35 -13.17 3.58
C THR A 64 5.28 -13.01 2.51
N GLU A 65 5.69 -12.90 1.26
CA GLU A 65 4.94 -13.27 0.04
C GLU A 65 5.91 -12.98 -1.13
N ARG A 66 6.91 -13.87 -1.24
CA ARG A 66 7.83 -14.00 -2.37
C ARG A 66 7.20 -14.91 -3.40
#